data_AF-A0A7C2N7I4-F1
#
_entry.id   AF-A0A7C2N7I4-F1
#
_cell.length_a   1.000
_cell.length_b   1.000
_cell.length_c   1.000
_cell.angle_alpha   90.00
_cell.angle_beta   90.00
_cell.angle_gamma   90.00
#
_symmetry.space_group_name_H-M   'P 1'
#
loop_
_entity.id
_entity.type
_entity.pdbx_description
1 polymer ?
#
loop_
_entity_poly.entity_id
_entity_poly.type
_entity_poly.pdbx_seq_one_letter_code
_entity_poly.pdbx_strand_id
1 'polypeptide(L)' 'MTIALGIDTGGTYTDAALVDQATGRVLRAAKALTTRRDLSIGIGEAIDAVFAARPGGRSQQEAEGDTEHLWT' A
#
# COMPACT_ATOMS: atom_id res chain seq x y z
N MET A 1 13.98 14.48 -3.09
CA MET A 1 12.71 13.76 -2.91
C MET A 1 13.07 12.34 -2.49
N THR A 2 12.69 11.96 -1.27
CA THR A 2 12.92 10.60 -0.75
C THR A 2 11.60 9.87 -0.77
N ILE A 3 11.56 8.71 -1.43
CA ILE A 3 10.38 7.84 -1.45
C ILE A 3 10.66 6.67 -0.54
N ALA A 4 9.79 6.45 0.45
CA ALA A 4 9.79 5.29 1.31
C ALA A 4 8.88 4.20 0.73
N LEU A 5 9.30 2.94 0.85
CA LEU A 5 8.45 1.78 0.60
C LEU A 5 8.03 1.20 1.95
N GLY A 6 6.73 1.28 2.26
CA GLY A 6 6.13 0.61 3.41
C GLY A 6 5.60 -0.76 3.02
N ILE A 7 5.80 -1.75 3.90
CA ILE A 7 5.29 -3.12 3.77
C ILE A 7 4.57 -3.49 5.07
N ASP A 8 3.34 -3.99 4.95
CA ASP A 8 2.56 -4.52 6.08
C ASP A 8 2.05 -5.93 5.76
N THR A 9 2.50 -6.92 6.51
CA THR A 9 2.09 -8.32 6.34
C THR A 9 0.97 -8.66 7.31
N GLY A 10 -0.24 -8.86 6.80
CA GLY A 10 -1.36 -9.41 7.56
C GLY A 10 -1.49 -10.92 7.38
N GLY A 11 -2.52 -11.52 7.98
CA GLY A 11 -2.81 -12.94 7.80
C GLY A 11 -3.22 -13.29 6.36
N THR A 12 -4.08 -12.48 5.75
CA THR A 12 -4.63 -12.76 4.41
C THR A 12 -3.94 -12.00 3.31
N TYR A 13 -3.58 -10.74 3.55
CA TYR A 13 -2.98 -9.86 2.56
C TYR A 13 -1.70 -9.22 3.07
N THR A 14 -0.77 -8.97 2.15
CA THR A 14 0.41 -8.14 2.34
C THR A 14 0.22 -6.87 1.53
N ASP A 15 0.32 -5.72 2.19
CA ASP A 15 0.15 -4.40 1.60
C ASP A 15 1.52 -3.75 1.34
N ALA A 16 1.64 -3.06 0.21
CA ALA A 16 2.82 -2.29 -0.17
C ALA A 16 2.42 -0.86 -0.56
N ALA A 17 3.13 0.14 -0.03
CA ALA A 17 2.88 1.54 -0.33
C ALA A 17 4.17 2.33 -0.61
N LEU A 18 4.19 3.09 -1.70
CA LEU A 18 5.20 4.11 -1.97
C LEU A 18 4.72 5.42 -1.38
N VAL A 19 5.54 6.04 -0.52
CA VAL A 19 5.19 7.24 0.24
C VAL A 19 6.26 8.29 0.04
N ASP A 20 5.86 9.53 -0.24
CA ASP A 20 6.78 10.66 -0.14
C ASP A 20 7.13 10.87 1.34
N GLN A 21 8.39 10.67 1.69
CA GLN A 21 8.83 10.66 3.09
C GLN A 21 8.70 12.03 3.76
N ALA A 22 8.82 13.12 2.99
CA ALA A 22 8.77 14.47 3.55
C ALA A 22 7.34 14.92 3.87
N THR A 23 6.37 14.46 3.07
CA THR A 23 4.97 14.89 3.18
C THR A 23 4.05 13.83 3.79
N GLY A 24 4.49 12.57 3.85
CA GLY A 24 3.65 11.44 4.24
C GLY A 24 2.63 11.03 3.17
N ARG A 25 2.66 11.65 1.99
CA ARG A 25 1.68 11.37 0.92
C ARG A 25 1.91 10.00 0.30
N VAL A 26 0.87 9.17 0.23
CA VAL A 26 0.89 7.92 -0.54
C VAL A 26 0.90 8.24 -2.03
N LEU A 27 1.96 7.81 -2.72
CA LEU A 27 2.14 7.94 -4.17
C LEU A 27 1.51 6.77 -4.90
N ARG A 28 1.59 5.57 -4.31
CA ARG A 28 1.02 4.34 -4.85
C ARG A 28 0.82 3.31 -3.75
N ALA A 29 -0.19 2.47 -3.91
CA ALA A 29 -0.45 1.33 -3.04
C ALA A 29 -0.89 0.12 -3.85
N ALA A 30 -0.51 -1.06 -3.38
CA ALA A 30 -0.94 -2.35 -3.92
C ALA A 30 -1.04 -3.38 -2.79
N LYS A 31 -1.71 -4.49 -3.05
CA LYS A 31 -1.80 -5.61 -2.12
C LYS A 31 -1.67 -6.94 -2.84
N ALA A 32 -1.07 -7.92 -2.18
CA ALA A 32 -0.97 -9.31 -2.62
C ALA A 32 -1.47 -10.25 -1.52
N LEU A 33 -1.72 -11.52 -1.85
CA LEU A 33 -2.05 -12.52 -0.82
C LEU A 33 -0.84 -12.79 0.06
N THR A 34 -1.05 -12.93 1.36
CA THR A 34 0.04 -13.35 2.26
C THR A 34 0.30 -14.84 2.09
N THR A 35 1.50 -15.16 1.65
CA THR A 35 2.01 -16.53 1.65
C THR A 35 2.55 -16.87 3.03
N ARG A 36 1.67 -17.26 3.97
CA ARG A 36 2.03 -17.47 5.39
C ARG A 36 3.21 -18.42 5.63
N ARG A 37 3.41 -19.41 4.75
CA ARG A 37 4.51 -20.37 4.87
C ARG A 37 5.86 -19.80 4.42
N ASP A 38 5.83 -18.74 3.63
CA ASP A 38 7.00 -18.02 3.15
C ASP A 38 6.61 -16.58 2.79
N LEU A 39 6.82 -15.67 3.73
CA LEU A 39 6.44 -14.26 3.58
C LEU A 39 7.20 -13.58 2.43
N SER A 40 8.38 -14.07 2.05
CA SER A 40 9.16 -13.46 0.97
C SER A 40 8.40 -13.46 -0.36
N ILE A 41 7.57 -14.49 -0.59
CA ILE A 41 6.72 -14.61 -1.78
C ILE A 41 5.65 -13.51 -1.78
N GLY A 42 4.85 -13.41 -0.71
CA GLY A 42 3.77 -12.41 -0.63
C GLY A 42 4.29 -10.96 -0.60
N ILE A 43 5.44 -10.74 0.04
CA ILE A 43 6.13 -9.45 0.02
C ILE A 43 6.62 -9.11 -1.39
N GLY A 44 7.27 -10.06 -2.09
CA GLY A 44 7.73 -9.87 -3.46
C GLY A 44 6.58 -9.53 -4.42
N GLU A 45 5.48 -10.26 -4.33
CA GLU A 45 4.27 -9.99 -5.12
C GLU A 45 3.67 -8.61 -4.83
N ALA A 46 3.64 -8.17 -3.56
CA ALA A 46 3.15 -6.85 -3.20
C ALA A 46 4.07 -5.72 -3.74
N ILE A 47 5.38 -5.95 -3.70
CA ILE A 47 6.38 -5.03 -4.28
C ILE A 47 6.21 -4.93 -5.80
N ASP A 48 6.13 -6.06 -6.50
CA ASP A 48 5.93 -6.07 -7.95
C ASP A 48 4.63 -5.34 -8.33
N ALA A 49 3.55 -5.58 -7.58
CA ALA A 49 2.27 -4.94 -7.81
C ALA A 49 2.31 -3.41 -7.61
N VAL A 50 3.09 -2.90 -6.63
CA VAL A 50 3.20 -1.45 -6.43
C VAL A 50 4.04 -0.77 -7.51
N PHE A 51 4.96 -1.49 -8.17
CA PHE A 51 5.75 -0.97 -9.29
C PHE A 51 5.16 -1.25 -10.69
N ALA A 52 4.18 -2.15 -10.81
CA ALA A 52 3.56 -2.49 -12.09
C ALA A 52 2.94 -1.25 -12.78
N ALA A 53 3.12 -1.12 -14.10
CA ALA A 53 2.42 -0.11 -14.89
C ALA A 53 0.91 -0.32 -14.74
N ARG A 54 0.13 0.72 -14.42
CA ARG A 54 -1.33 0.56 -14.35
C ARG A 54 -1.85 0.32 -15.76
N PRO A 55 -2.55 -0.80 -16.05
CA PRO A 55 -3.51 -0.78 -17.13
C PRO A 55 -4.74 -0.04 -16.58
N GLY A 56 -4.79 1.28 -16.83
CA GLY A 56 -5.96 2.14 -16.58
C GLY A 56 -6.52 2.14 -15.14
N GLY A 57 -6.21 3.15 -14.33
CA GLY A 57 -7.02 3.38 -13.14
C GLY A 57 -6.64 4.63 -12.35
N ARG A 58 -7.67 5.24 -11.79
CA ARG A 58 -7.65 6.55 -11.13
C ARG A 58 -6.67 6.64 -9.96
N SER A 59 -6.00 7.78 -9.86
CA SER A 59 -5.33 8.27 -8.65
C SER A 59 -6.36 8.32 -7.52
N GLN A 60 -6.15 7.57 -6.44
CA GLN A 60 -6.88 7.85 -5.20
C GLN A 60 -6.28 9.14 -4.62
N GLN A 61 -6.88 10.26 -4.99
CA GLN A 61 -7.03 11.40 -4.08
C GLN A 61 -8.48 11.32 -3.61
N GLU A 62 -8.68 11.04 -2.32
CA GLU A 62 -9.88 11.35 -1.51
C GLU A 62 -9.84 10.50 -0.23
N ALA A 63 -9.36 11.11 0.85
CA ALA A 63 -9.77 10.82 2.22
C ALA A 63 -9.36 12.04 3.08
N GLU A 64 -9.87 13.20 2.71
CA GLU A 64 -9.94 14.37 3.58
C GLU A 64 -11.45 14.59 3.81
N GLY A 65 -11.93 14.09 4.94
CA GLY A 65 -13.36 14.06 5.28
C GLY A 65 -13.59 13.42 6.64
N ASP A 66 -13.66 14.26 7.66
CA ASP A 66 -14.30 14.06 8.98
C ASP A 66 -14.29 12.64 9.56
N THR A 67 -13.25 12.34 10.36
CA THR A 67 -13.29 11.22 11.31
C THR A 67 -13.56 11.72 12.73
N GLU A 68 -14.60 12.54 12.88
CA GLU A 68 -15.14 12.98 14.17
C GLU A 68 -16.56 12.41 14.30
N HIS A 69 -16.78 11.08 14.30
CA HIS A 69 -18.02 10.47 14.87
C HIS A 69 -18.18 8.93 14.78
N LEU A 70 -17.12 8.11 14.73
CA LEU A 70 -17.32 6.65 14.61
C LEU A 70 -16.44 5.80 15.53
N TRP A 71 -16.33 6.18 16.81
CA TRP A 71 -15.96 5.26 17.89
C TRP A 71 -16.71 5.63 19.17
N THR A 72 -17.89 5.04 19.35
CA THR A 72 -18.51 4.82 20.67
C THR A 72 -18.79 3.33 20.80
#